data_AF-V5G9H0-F1
#
_entry.id   AF-V5G9H0-F1
#
_cell.length_a   1.000
_cell.length_b   1.000
_cell.length_c   1.000
_cell.angle_alpha   90.00
_cell.angle_beta   90.00
_cell.angle_gamma   90.00
#
_symmetry.space_group_name_H-M   'P 1'
#
loop_
_entity.id
_entity.type
_entity.pdbx_description
1 polymer ?
#
loop_
_entity_poly.entity_id
_entity_poly.type
_entity_poly.pdbx_seq_one_letter_code
_entity_poly.pdbx_strand_id
1 'polypeptide(L)'
;AAVLLSELIHYLLDIFSNKLSISKIYCYSDSSIALTWIRSPPYKWKTFVANRVSRLQEKTSPDCWNHVQSSDNPADCATRGLFPGELINLLLWWNGPSWLSSSPESWPITFMGESNLDLSTKIAVDERKSMFSFLIIDYFDELIRKYSSLSAIIRIVA
;
A
#
# COMPACT_ATOMS: atom_id res chain seq x y z
N ALA A 1 -4.91 2.14 -1.06
CA ALA A 1 -3.56 1.78 -0.59
C ALA A 1 -2.48 2.66 -1.22
N ALA A 2 -2.22 2.59 -2.53
CA ALA A 2 -1.07 3.27 -3.16
C ALA A 2 -0.98 4.80 -2.91
N VAL A 3 -2.09 5.53 -2.99
CA VAL A 3 -2.12 6.98 -2.71
C VAL A 3 -1.69 7.29 -1.27
N LEU A 4 -2.16 6.51 -0.30
CA LEU A 4 -1.77 6.68 1.11
C LEU A 4 -0.28 6.40 1.31
N LEU A 5 0.27 5.40 0.63
CA LEU A 5 1.70 5.13 0.66
C LEU A 5 2.51 6.31 0.09
N SER A 6 2.08 6.91 -1.02
CA SER A 6 2.76 8.07 -1.59
C SER A 6 2.73 9.30 -0.67
N GLU A 7 1.64 9.50 0.06
CA GLU A 7 1.53 10.58 1.06
C GLU A 7 2.42 10.33 2.26
N LEU A 8 2.44 9.09 2.77
CA LEU A 8 3.31 8.70 3.86
C LEU A 8 4.78 8.87 3.48
N ILE A 9 5.18 8.43 2.29
CA ILE A 9 6.55 8.61 1.79
C ILE A 9 6.88 10.10 1.74
N HIS A 10 6.03 10.92 1.15
CA HIS A 10 6.28 12.36 1.06
C HIS A 10 6.44 13.01 2.44
N TYR A 11 5.58 12.64 3.39
CA TYR A 11 5.65 13.10 4.78
C TYR A 11 6.95 12.66 5.47
N LEU A 12 7.38 11.41 5.28
CA LEU A 12 8.62 10.89 5.85
C LEU A 12 9.85 11.57 5.23
N LEU A 13 9.85 11.80 3.92
CA LEU A 13 10.94 12.52 3.26
C LEU A 13 11.07 13.94 3.82
N ASP A 14 9.96 14.64 4.04
CA ASP A 14 9.97 15.98 4.62
C ASP A 14 10.60 15.98 6.02
N ILE A 15 10.14 15.09 6.91
CA ILE A 15 10.65 14.98 8.28
C ILE A 15 12.12 14.58 8.35
N PHE A 16 12.53 13.61 7.53
CA PHE A 16 13.85 12.99 7.63
C PHE A 16 14.89 13.62 6.69
N SER A 17 14.49 14.49 5.75
CA SER A 17 15.40 15.15 4.79
C SER A 17 16.65 15.76 5.42
N ASN A 18 16.51 16.39 6.59
CA ASN A 18 17.60 17.04 7.30
C ASN A 18 18.38 16.11 8.25
N LYS A 19 17.93 14.87 8.42
CA LYS A 19 18.51 13.89 9.37
C LYS A 19 19.14 12.69 8.68
N LEU A 20 18.63 12.31 7.51
CA LEU A 20 19.02 11.11 6.78
C LEU A 20 19.14 11.44 5.30
N SER A 21 20.25 11.01 4.70
CA SER A 21 20.41 11.03 3.25
C SER A 21 19.72 9.82 2.65
N ILE A 22 18.50 9.99 2.15
CA ILE A 22 17.74 8.94 1.48
C ILE A 22 18.14 8.91 0.01
N SER A 23 18.90 7.89 -0.38
CA SER A 23 19.43 7.77 -1.74
C SER A 23 18.40 7.28 -2.76
N LYS A 24 17.50 6.38 -2.36
CA LYS A 24 16.54 5.75 -3.26
C LYS A 24 15.29 5.28 -2.52
N ILE A 25 14.16 5.30 -3.22
CA ILE A 25 12.85 4.89 -2.73
C ILE A 25 12.36 3.74 -3.60
N TYR A 26 11.80 2.72 -2.98
CA TYR A 26 11.17 1.58 -3.65
C TYR A 26 9.78 1.36 -3.06
N CYS A 27 8.77 1.45 -3.91
CA CYS A 27 7.38 1.13 -3.60
C CYS A 27 7.03 -0.22 -4.25
N TYR A 28 6.22 -1.02 -3.57
CA TYR A 28 5.80 -2.33 -4.07
C TYR A 28 4.29 -2.45 -4.08
N SER A 29 3.76 -3.11 -5.11
CA SER A 29 2.35 -3.50 -5.25
C SER A 29 2.29 -4.85 -5.94
N ASP A 30 1.41 -5.72 -5.49
CA ASP A 30 1.12 -7.00 -6.16
C ASP A 30 0.04 -6.88 -7.25
N SER A 31 -0.67 -5.75 -7.27
CA SER A 31 -1.61 -5.44 -8.34
C SER A 31 -0.90 -4.90 -9.59
N SER A 32 -0.76 -5.76 -10.60
CA SER A 32 -0.26 -5.38 -11.93
C SER A 32 -1.12 -4.29 -12.59
N ILE A 33 -2.45 -4.34 -12.41
CA ILE A 33 -3.38 -3.32 -12.91
C ILE A 33 -3.10 -1.96 -12.27
N ALA A 34 -2.92 -1.91 -10.95
CA ALA A 34 -2.59 -0.66 -10.27
C ALA A 34 -1.24 -0.10 -10.75
N LEU A 35 -0.24 -0.96 -10.97
CA LEU A 35 1.05 -0.53 -11.51
C LEU A 35 0.94 0.01 -12.95
N THR A 36 0.12 -0.61 -13.80
CA THR A 36 -0.18 -0.08 -15.14
C THR A 36 -0.80 1.31 -15.07
N TRP A 37 -1.74 1.53 -14.14
CA TRP A 37 -2.34 2.85 -13.92
C TRP A 37 -1.30 3.88 -13.47
N ILE A 38 -0.46 3.53 -12.48
CA ILE A 38 0.58 4.40 -11.91
C ILE A 38 1.64 4.79 -12.95
N ARG A 39 2.01 3.88 -13.86
CA ARG A 39 3.03 4.14 -14.90
C ARG A 39 2.50 4.88 -16.11
N SER A 40 1.19 5.02 -16.25
CA SER A 40 0.58 5.71 -17.38
C SER A 40 0.18 7.14 -17.03
N PRO A 41 0.12 8.05 -18.02
CA PRO A 41 -0.42 9.38 -17.80
C PRO A 41 -1.87 9.34 -17.29
N PRO A 42 -2.25 10.17 -16.30
CA PRO A 42 -3.58 10.15 -15.68
C PRO A 42 -4.74 10.30 -16.67
N TYR A 43 -4.56 11.10 -17.73
CA TYR A 43 -5.60 11.39 -18.73
C TYR A 43 -6.06 10.16 -19.53
N LYS A 44 -5.32 9.05 -19.47
CA LYS A 44 -5.73 7.78 -20.09
C LYS A 44 -6.84 7.06 -19.30
N TRP A 45 -7.09 7.46 -18.05
CA TRP A 45 -8.00 6.77 -17.15
C TRP A 45 -9.29 7.53 -16.90
N LYS A 46 -10.35 6.82 -16.47
CA LYS A 46 -11.58 7.45 -15.98
C LYS A 46 -11.28 8.33 -14.77
N THR A 47 -12.05 9.40 -14.58
CA THR A 47 -11.85 10.44 -13.55
C THR A 47 -11.45 9.91 -12.17
N PHE A 48 -12.11 8.85 -11.69
CA PHE A 48 -11.80 8.27 -10.37
C PHE A 48 -10.35 7.75 -10.24
N VAL A 49 -9.84 7.08 -11.29
CA VAL A 49 -8.49 6.55 -11.34
C VAL A 49 -7.52 7.67 -11.71
N ALA A 50 -7.87 8.51 -12.68
CA ALA A 50 -7.06 9.65 -13.10
C ALA A 50 -6.70 10.57 -11.91
N ASN A 51 -7.69 10.94 -11.09
CA ASN A 51 -7.46 11.80 -9.92
C ASN A 51 -6.50 11.16 -8.90
N ARG A 52 -6.59 9.84 -8.69
CA ARG A 52 -5.70 9.10 -7.78
C ARG A 52 -4.29 8.99 -8.33
N VAL A 53 -4.17 8.70 -9.62
CA VAL A 53 -2.87 8.62 -10.30
C VAL A 53 -2.19 9.99 -10.31
N SER A 54 -2.91 11.07 -10.60
CA SER A 54 -2.35 12.45 -10.52
C SER A 54 -1.78 12.75 -9.15
N ARG A 55 -2.59 12.57 -8.09
CA ARG A 55 -2.17 12.82 -6.71
C ARG A 55 -0.96 11.98 -6.28
N LEU A 56 -0.90 10.73 -6.73
CA LEU A 56 0.22 9.83 -6.44
C LEU A 56 1.50 10.24 -7.19
N GLN A 57 1.38 10.60 -8.47
CA GLN A 57 2.50 11.01 -9.33
C GLN A 57 3.09 12.36 -8.91
N GLU A 58 2.30 13.24 -8.27
CA GLU A 58 2.80 14.48 -7.65
C GLU A 58 3.74 14.24 -6.47
N LYS A 59 3.67 13.06 -5.83
CA LYS A 59 4.39 12.76 -4.58
C LYS A 59 5.51 11.74 -4.76
N THR A 60 5.37 10.82 -5.72
CA THR A 60 6.34 9.76 -5.97
C THR A 60 6.52 9.55 -7.47
N SER A 61 7.75 9.29 -7.91
CA SER A 61 8.00 8.94 -9.32
C SER A 61 7.33 7.61 -9.67
N PRO A 62 6.66 7.48 -10.82
CA PRO A 62 6.17 6.19 -11.32
C PRO A 62 7.23 5.08 -11.36
N ASP A 63 8.49 5.45 -11.58
CA ASP A 63 9.62 4.51 -11.72
C ASP A 63 10.02 3.86 -10.39
N CYS A 64 9.64 4.44 -9.26
CA CYS A 64 9.90 3.84 -7.96
C CYS A 64 8.90 2.73 -7.61
N TRP A 65 7.85 2.53 -8.41
CA TRP A 65 6.84 1.50 -8.19
C TRP A 65 7.19 0.20 -8.88
N ASN A 66 7.21 -0.89 -8.11
CA ASN A 66 7.65 -2.22 -8.52
C ASN A 66 6.57 -3.26 -8.23
N HIS A 67 6.63 -4.36 -8.96
CA HIS A 67 5.79 -5.52 -8.68
C HIS A 67 6.40 -6.36 -7.57
N VAL A 68 5.57 -6.84 -6.65
CA VAL A 68 5.90 -7.91 -5.69
C VAL A 68 4.88 -9.04 -5.87
N GLN A 69 5.29 -10.30 -5.71
CA GLN A 69 4.32 -11.40 -5.74
C GLN A 69 3.35 -11.28 -4.56
N SER A 70 2.07 -11.64 -4.73
CA SER A 70 1.10 -11.58 -3.62
C SER A 70 1.52 -12.41 -2.40
N SER A 71 2.25 -13.52 -2.60
CA SER A 71 2.83 -14.34 -1.51
C SER A 71 3.90 -13.60 -0.70
N ASP A 72 4.51 -12.57 -1.28
CA ASP A 72 5.61 -11.80 -0.73
C ASP A 72 5.14 -10.40 -0.30
N ASN A 73 3.85 -10.08 -0.43
CA ASN A 73 3.28 -8.80 -0.07
C ASN A 73 2.81 -8.80 1.40
N PRO A 74 3.54 -8.17 2.34
CA PRO A 74 3.10 -8.11 3.73
C PRO A 74 1.79 -7.33 3.91
N ALA A 75 1.43 -6.43 2.99
CA ALA A 75 0.17 -5.70 3.08
C ALA A 75 -1.07 -6.61 2.90
N ASP A 76 -0.92 -7.77 2.26
CA ASP A 76 -2.01 -8.75 2.11
C ASP A 76 -2.41 -9.34 3.46
N CYS A 77 -1.45 -9.50 4.38
CA CYS A 77 -1.70 -9.97 5.75
C CYS A 77 -2.73 -9.10 6.48
N ALA A 78 -2.60 -7.77 6.35
CA ALA A 78 -3.52 -6.83 6.98
C ALA A 78 -4.86 -6.72 6.25
N THR A 79 -4.89 -6.88 4.93
CA THR A 79 -6.09 -6.62 4.12
C THR A 79 -6.98 -7.83 3.93
N ARG A 80 -6.44 -9.06 3.96
CA ARG A 80 -7.21 -10.31 3.87
C ARG A 80 -7.77 -10.76 5.22
N GLY A 81 -7.23 -10.23 6.31
CA GLY A 81 -7.55 -10.65 7.68
C GLY A 81 -6.71 -11.84 8.11
N LEU A 82 -6.25 -11.80 9.35
CA LEU A 82 -5.50 -12.84 10.03
C LEU A 82 -5.98 -12.95 11.47
N PHE A 83 -6.00 -14.16 12.01
CA PHE A 83 -6.24 -14.30 13.44
C PHE A 83 -5.03 -13.80 14.23
N PRO A 84 -5.21 -13.19 15.42
CA PRO A 84 -4.10 -12.68 16.22
C PRO A 84 -3.02 -13.74 16.52
N GLY A 85 -3.41 -15.01 16.70
CA GLY A 85 -2.47 -16.11 16.92
C GLY A 85 -1.60 -16.46 15.71
N GLU A 86 -2.10 -16.23 14.50
CA GLU A 86 -1.35 -16.45 13.26
C GLU A 86 -0.33 -15.33 13.04
N LEU A 87 -0.71 -14.08 13.36
CA LEU A 87 0.14 -12.91 13.19
C LEU A 87 1.46 -13.03 13.98
N ILE A 88 1.43 -13.63 15.18
CA ILE A 88 2.61 -13.78 16.04
C ILE A 88 3.74 -14.51 15.31
N ASN A 89 3.41 -15.53 14.52
CA ASN A 89 4.39 -16.38 13.85
C ASN A 89 4.57 -16.02 12.35
N LEU A 90 3.92 -14.97 11.87
CA LEU A 90 3.95 -14.62 10.45
C LEU A 90 5.17 -13.78 10.10
N LEU A 91 6.28 -14.45 9.78
CA LEU A 91 7.57 -13.82 9.46
C LEU A 91 7.46 -12.77 8.35
N LEU A 92 6.61 -12.99 7.34
CA LEU A 92 6.42 -12.06 6.24
C LEU A 92 5.98 -10.67 6.73
N TRP A 93 5.11 -10.59 7.74
CA TRP A 93 4.64 -9.31 8.27
C TRP A 93 5.74 -8.56 9.03
N TRP A 94 6.50 -9.28 9.85
CA TRP A 94 7.48 -8.67 10.76
C TRP A 94 8.81 -8.36 10.08
N ASN A 95 9.26 -9.23 9.17
CA ASN A 95 10.57 -9.14 8.54
C ASN A 95 10.49 -8.70 7.07
N GLY A 96 9.30 -8.70 6.49
CA GLY A 96 9.15 -8.57 5.04
C GLY A 96 9.59 -9.83 4.29
N PRO A 97 9.60 -9.77 2.96
CA PRO A 97 10.08 -10.88 2.14
C PRO A 97 11.59 -11.06 2.29
N SER A 98 12.05 -12.32 2.26
CA SER A 98 13.46 -12.68 2.54
C SER A 98 14.45 -11.98 1.62
N TRP A 99 14.09 -11.77 0.36
CA TRP A 99 14.95 -11.11 -0.63
C TRP A 99 15.19 -9.63 -0.33
N LEU A 100 14.35 -8.96 0.47
CA LEU A 100 14.54 -7.55 0.80
C LEU A 100 15.78 -7.31 1.67
N SER A 101 16.22 -8.33 2.40
CA SER A 101 17.46 -8.30 3.18
C SER A 101 18.72 -8.50 2.32
N SER A 102 18.57 -8.97 1.08
CA SER A 102 19.67 -9.13 0.13
C SER A 102 19.99 -7.80 -0.57
N SER A 103 21.08 -7.76 -1.35
CA SER A 103 21.45 -6.54 -2.07
C SER A 103 20.37 -6.15 -3.11
N PRO A 104 20.12 -4.85 -3.36
CA PRO A 104 19.09 -4.40 -4.30
C PRO A 104 19.21 -4.99 -5.72
N GLU A 105 20.40 -5.38 -6.13
CA GLU A 105 20.70 -6.00 -7.43
C GLU A 105 20.14 -7.42 -7.55
N SER A 106 19.93 -8.09 -6.40
CA SER A 106 19.39 -9.45 -6.32
C SER A 106 17.87 -9.48 -6.12
N TRP A 107 17.23 -8.33 -5.95
CA TRP A 107 15.79 -8.26 -5.73
C TRP A 107 15.04 -8.71 -6.98
N PRO A 108 13.89 -9.40 -6.84
CA PRO A 108 13.06 -9.84 -7.95
C PRO A 108 12.26 -8.66 -8.54
N ILE A 109 12.97 -7.60 -8.94
CA ILE A 109 12.37 -6.44 -9.59
C ILE A 109 12.05 -6.84 -11.03
N THR A 110 10.80 -7.23 -11.27
CA THR A 110 10.29 -7.28 -12.63
C THR A 110 10.13 -5.84 -13.11
N PHE A 111 11.14 -5.32 -13.80
CA PHE A 111 10.94 -4.19 -14.69
C PHE A 111 9.94 -4.65 -15.75
N MET A 112 8.66 -4.34 -15.56
CA MET A 112 7.71 -4.35 -16.66
C MET A 112 8.07 -3.16 -17.55
N GLY A 113 9.10 -3.36 -18.37
CA GLY A 113 9.45 -2.47 -19.46
C GLY A 113 8.26 -2.27 -20.41
N GLU A 114 8.35 -1.22 -21.21
CA GLU A 114 7.30 -0.58 -22.03
C GLU A 114 6.56 -1.49 -23.04
N SER A 115 6.77 -2.80 -23.04
CA SER A 115 6.30 -3.73 -24.07
C SER A 115 4.87 -4.26 -23.89
N ASN A 116 3.98 -3.57 -23.16
CA ASN A 116 2.55 -3.91 -23.08
C ASN A 116 1.63 -2.68 -23.00
N LEU A 117 2.01 -1.57 -23.64
CA LEU A 117 1.20 -0.35 -23.73
C LEU A 117 -0.10 -0.49 -24.55
N ASP A 118 -0.35 -1.66 -25.16
CA ASP A 118 -1.58 -1.99 -25.90
C ASP A 118 -2.63 -2.78 -25.10
N LEU A 119 -2.49 -2.89 -23.76
CA LEU A 119 -3.55 -3.48 -22.92
C LEU A 119 -4.70 -2.49 -22.62
N SER A 120 -4.68 -1.29 -23.20
CA SER A 120 -5.72 -0.26 -22.99
C SER A 120 -7.10 -0.64 -23.54
N THR A 121 -7.21 -1.69 -24.36
CA THR A 121 -8.46 -2.00 -25.07
C THR A 121 -9.23 -3.19 -24.48
N LYS A 122 -8.67 -3.95 -23.53
CA LYS A 122 -9.30 -5.20 -23.03
C LYS A 122 -9.29 -5.43 -21.52
N ILE A 123 -8.91 -4.46 -20.69
CA ILE A 123 -9.25 -4.57 -19.26
C ILE A 123 -10.72 -4.16 -19.14
N ALA A 124 -11.61 -5.12 -19.40
CA ALA A 124 -12.97 -5.05 -18.85
C ALA A 124 -12.79 -4.77 -17.36
N VAL A 125 -13.17 -3.56 -16.94
CA VAL A 125 -13.21 -3.18 -15.54
C VAL A 125 -14.23 -4.11 -14.92
N ASP A 126 -13.76 -5.23 -14.39
CA ASP A 126 -14.56 -6.07 -13.53
C ASP A 126 -14.80 -5.22 -12.29
N GLU A 127 -15.95 -4.55 -12.26
CA GLU A 127 -16.45 -3.85 -11.09
C GLU A 127 -16.72 -4.91 -10.03
N ARG A 128 -15.67 -5.36 -9.33
CA ARG A 128 -15.88 -5.96 -8.02
C ARG A 128 -16.53 -4.87 -7.19
N LYS A 129 -17.84 -4.98 -7.00
CA LYS A 129 -18.57 -4.26 -5.95
C LYS A 129 -17.85 -4.56 -4.65
N SER A 130 -16.91 -3.69 -4.30
CA SER A 130 -16.24 -3.74 -3.02
C SER A 130 -17.29 -3.26 -2.03
N MET A 131 -17.93 -4.23 -1.37
CA MET A 131 -18.83 -3.96 -0.27
C MET A 131 -17.96 -3.48 0.89
N PHE A 132 -17.84 -2.17 1.04
CA PHE A 132 -17.21 -1.57 2.20
C PHE A 132 -18.24 -1.52 3.33
N SER A 133 -18.12 -2.42 4.31
CA SER A 133 -18.74 -2.22 5.62
C SER A 133 -17.88 -1.25 6.42
N PHE A 134 -18.27 0.02 6.44
CA PHE A 134 -17.73 0.97 7.42
C PHE A 134 -18.48 0.76 8.75
N LEU A 135 -17.80 0.21 9.75
CA LEU A 135 -18.22 0.42 11.13
C LEU A 135 -17.66 1.80 11.52
N ILE A 136 -18.48 2.84 11.46
CA ILE A 136 -18.13 4.13 12.07
C ILE A 136 -18.15 3.89 13.58
N ILE A 137 -17.00 3.60 14.18
CA ILE A 137 -16.90 3.42 15.63
C ILE A 137 -16.66 4.79 16.28
N ASP A 138 -17.64 5.70 16.17
CA ASP A 138 -17.66 6.93 17.00
C ASP A 138 -17.58 6.60 18.50
N TYR A 139 -17.98 5.37 18.87
CA TYR A 139 -17.94 4.88 20.24
C TYR A 139 -16.52 4.69 20.78
N PHE A 140 -15.53 4.39 19.94
CA PHE A 140 -14.17 4.10 20.42
C PHE A 140 -13.47 5.39 20.87
N ASP A 141 -13.68 6.47 20.13
CA ASP A 141 -13.23 7.80 20.49
C ASP A 141 -13.85 8.29 21.80
N GLU A 142 -15.13 7.99 22.03
CA GLU A 142 -15.80 8.30 23.30
C GLU A 142 -15.23 7.48 24.47
N LEU A 143 -14.95 6.19 24.24
CA LEU A 143 -14.35 5.30 25.24
C LEU A 143 -12.93 5.74 25.63
N ILE A 144 -12.10 6.13 24.65
CA ILE A 144 -10.74 6.65 24.90
C ILE A 144 -10.81 7.96 25.70
N ARG A 145 -11.78 8.83 25.43
CA ARG A 145 -11.96 10.08 26.18
C ARG A 145 -12.50 9.84 27.59
N LYS A 146 -13.33 8.81 27.78
CA LYS A 146 -13.99 8.51 29.05
C LYS A 146 -13.12 7.72 30.02
N TYR A 147 -12.20 6.90 29.52
CA TYR A 147 -11.37 6.03 30.34
C TYR A 147 -9.89 6.28 30.09
N SER A 148 -9.14 6.59 31.15
CA SER A 148 -7.70 6.83 31.09
C SER A 148 -6.85 5.56 31.04
N SER A 149 -7.49 4.38 31.03
CA SER A 149 -6.80 3.09 31.03
C SER A 149 -7.26 2.20 29.89
N LEU A 150 -6.30 1.80 29.05
CA LEU A 150 -6.53 0.87 27.94
C LEU A 150 -7.08 -0.48 28.42
N SER A 151 -6.66 -0.94 29.61
CA SER A 151 -7.16 -2.19 30.19
C SER A 151 -8.60 -2.08 30.71
N ALA A 152 -9.10 -0.87 30.97
CA ALA A 152 -10.51 -0.64 31.27
C ALA A 152 -11.35 -0.67 29.98
N ILE A 153 -10.85 -0.06 28.90
CA ILE A 153 -11.51 -0.05 27.58
C ILE A 153 -11.63 -1.48 27.04
N ILE A 154 -10.55 -2.28 27.10
CA ILE A 154 -10.56 -3.67 26.60
C ILE A 154 -11.62 -4.54 27.31
N ARG A 155 -11.84 -4.34 28.62
CA ARG A 155 -12.87 -5.10 29.38
C ARG A 155 -14.31 -4.72 29.05
N ILE A 156 -14.53 -3.51 28.51
CA ILE A 156 -15.87 -3.04 28.13
C ILE A 156 -16.25 -3.52 26.72
N VAL A 157 -15.24 -3.73 25.86
CA VAL A 157 -15.43 -4.08 24.45
C VAL A 157 -15.35 -5.59 24.19
N ALA A 158 -14.65 -6.37 25.03
CA ALA A 158 -14.60 -7.84 24.96
C ALA A 158 -15.84 -8.49 25.56
#